data_AF-A0A524Q5I0-F1
#
_entry.id   AF-A0A524Q5I0-F1
#
_cell.length_a   1.000
_cell.length_b   1.000
_cell.length_c   1.000
_cell.angle_alpha   90.00
_cell.angle_beta   90.00
_cell.angle_gamma   90.00
#
_symmetry.space_group_name_H-M   'P 1'
#
loop_
_entity.id
_entity.type
_entity.pdbx_description
1 polymer ?
#
loop_
_entity_poly.entity_id
_entity_poly.type
_entity_poly.pdbx_seq_one_letter_code
_entity_poly.pdbx_strand_id
1 'polypeptide(L)'
;MSEADNSPQSQADLVRKSNAEYLAQWAIDVNQDPWSVPLERLDPGHPSLFEANKMLPYFERLRAEAPVNYCEESQFGPYWSVTKFDDIKYVDGHEKLFSSDSRHGGIRLGGQAQ
;
A
#
# COMPACT_ATOMS: atom_id res chain seq x y z
N MET A 1 4.94 10.81 27.04
CA MET A 1 5.07 11.13 25.61
C MET A 1 6.11 10.19 25.02
N SER A 2 5.65 9.15 24.33
CA SER A 2 6.51 8.18 23.63
C SER A 2 6.86 8.76 22.28
N GLU A 3 8.10 9.23 22.15
CA GLU A 3 8.68 9.66 20.88
C GLU A 3 8.78 8.42 19.98
N ALA A 4 8.11 8.47 18.84
CA ALA A 4 8.23 7.48 17.79
C ALA A 4 9.66 7.55 17.24
N ASP A 5 10.41 6.48 17.42
CA ASP A 5 11.74 6.25 16.88
C ASP A 5 11.66 6.15 15.35
N ASN A 6 11.66 7.32 14.68
CA ASN A 6 11.78 7.42 13.23
C ASN A 6 13.26 7.48 12.85
N SER A 7 13.94 6.35 12.98
CA SER A 7 15.29 6.16 12.50
C SER A 7 15.26 5.70 11.02
N PRO A 8 15.89 6.42 10.08
CA PRO A 8 15.93 6.03 8.67
C PRO A 8 16.73 4.73 8.52
N GLN A 9 16.03 3.62 8.26
CA GLN A 9 16.64 2.30 8.11
C GLN A 9 17.65 2.32 6.95
N SER A 10 18.90 1.97 7.25
CA SER A 10 19.98 1.97 6.26
C SER A 10 19.75 0.87 5.22
N GLN A 11 20.08 1.14 3.95
CA GLN A 11 19.98 0.15 2.86
C GLN A 11 20.73 -1.17 3.14
N ALA A 12 21.69 -1.19 4.06
CA ALA A 12 22.44 -2.39 4.46
C ALA A 12 21.61 -3.36 5.32
N ASP A 13 20.65 -2.87 6.09
CA ASP A 13 19.81 -3.71 6.97
C ASP A 13 18.69 -4.43 6.19
N LEU A 14 18.26 -3.85 5.06
CA LEU A 14 17.30 -4.47 4.14
C LEU A 14 17.87 -5.73 3.46
N VAL A 15 19.20 -5.82 3.31
CA VAL A 15 19.88 -6.95 2.64
C VAL A 15 19.99 -8.19 3.54
N ARG A 16 19.75 -8.06 4.86
CA ARG A 16 19.98 -9.15 5.82
C ARG A 16 18.74 -9.93 6.22
N LYS A 17 17.53 -9.46 5.87
CA LYS A 17 16.29 -10.18 6.17
C LYS A 17 16.06 -11.26 5.12
N SER A 18 15.85 -12.50 5.57
CA SER A 18 15.40 -13.58 4.70
C SER A 18 13.98 -13.27 4.18
N ASN A 19 13.63 -13.84 3.03
CA ASN A 19 12.25 -13.73 2.50
C ASN A 19 11.21 -14.17 3.54
N ALA A 20 11.54 -15.15 4.39
CA ALA A 20 10.67 -15.63 5.46
C ALA A 20 10.44 -14.58 6.56
N GLU A 21 11.48 -13.87 6.99
CA GLU A 21 11.37 -12.78 7.98
C GLU A 21 10.63 -11.58 7.39
N TYR A 22 10.85 -11.28 6.11
CA TYR A 22 10.12 -10.22 5.41
C TYR A 22 8.61 -10.52 5.33
N LEU A 23 8.23 -11.76 4.99
CA LEU A 23 6.83 -12.19 4.99
C LEU A 23 6.22 -12.19 6.40
N ALA A 24 6.99 -12.58 7.42
CA ALA A 24 6.52 -12.59 8.80
C ALA A 24 6.29 -11.17 9.36
N GLN A 25 7.11 -10.20 8.95
CA GLN A 25 6.97 -8.80 9.38
C GLN A 25 5.65 -8.17 8.93
N TRP A 26 5.16 -8.54 7.75
CA TRP A 26 3.94 -7.99 7.15
C TRP A 26 2.76 -8.97 7.19
N ALA A 27 2.84 -10.03 7.98
CA ALA A 27 1.77 -11.01 8.07
C ALA A 27 0.47 -10.36 8.56
N ILE A 28 -0.57 -10.42 7.73
CA ILE A 28 -1.92 -9.94 8.04
C ILE A 28 -2.89 -11.10 8.31
N ASP A 29 -3.92 -10.84 9.11
CA ASP A 29 -5.07 -11.74 9.20
C ASP A 29 -6.05 -11.45 8.06
N VAL A 30 -6.10 -12.36 7.07
CA VAL A 30 -7.01 -12.25 5.92
C VAL A 30 -8.49 -12.39 6.30
N ASN A 31 -8.80 -12.86 7.51
CA ASN A 31 -10.18 -12.98 8.01
C ASN A 31 -10.61 -11.80 8.87
N GLN A 32 -9.72 -10.83 9.09
CA GLN A 32 -10.05 -9.64 9.85
C GLN A 32 -11.21 -8.88 9.19
N ASP A 33 -12.09 -8.33 10.02
CA ASP A 33 -13.16 -7.45 9.55
C ASP A 33 -12.55 -6.13 9.03
N PRO A 34 -12.69 -5.79 7.74
CA PRO A 34 -12.17 -4.54 7.21
C PRO A 34 -12.70 -3.34 7.95
N TRP A 35 -13.95 -3.37 8.46
CA TRP A 35 -14.59 -2.25 9.15
C TRP A 35 -14.02 -1.96 10.54
N SER A 36 -13.32 -2.93 11.13
CA SER A 36 -12.68 -2.80 12.44
C SER A 36 -11.32 -2.10 12.41
N VAL A 37 -10.70 -1.98 11.22
CA VAL A 37 -9.35 -1.42 11.06
C VAL A 37 -9.42 0.11 10.87
N PRO A 38 -8.50 0.91 11.42
CA PRO A 38 -8.41 2.33 11.05
C PRO A 38 -8.12 2.50 9.56
N LEU A 39 -8.74 3.49 8.88
CA LEU A 39 -8.54 3.72 7.44
C LEU A 39 -7.06 3.94 7.06
N GLU A 40 -6.30 4.58 7.96
CA GLU A 40 -4.86 4.87 7.79
C GLU A 40 -3.99 3.59 7.77
N ARG A 41 -4.46 2.51 8.41
CA ARG A 41 -3.77 1.20 8.46
C ARG A 41 -4.35 0.19 7.47
N LEU A 42 -5.31 0.61 6.66
CA LEU A 42 -5.95 -0.27 5.71
C LEU A 42 -5.06 -0.40 4.48
N ASP A 43 -4.42 -1.57 4.35
CA ASP A 43 -3.58 -1.93 3.20
C ASP A 43 -4.34 -2.89 2.25
N PRO A 44 -5.14 -2.38 1.30
CA PRO A 44 -5.82 -3.22 0.32
C PRO A 44 -4.86 -3.86 -0.70
N GLY A 45 -3.62 -3.37 -0.77
CA GLY A 45 -2.58 -3.85 -1.68
C GLY A 45 -1.87 -5.12 -1.20
N HIS A 46 -2.18 -5.61 -0.01
CA HIS A 46 -1.47 -6.74 0.58
C HIS A 46 -1.71 -8.06 -0.20
N PRO A 47 -0.67 -8.78 -0.64
CA PRO A 47 -0.77 -9.94 -1.53
C PRO A 47 -1.59 -11.08 -0.93
N SER A 48 -1.54 -11.29 0.39
CA SER A 48 -2.35 -12.32 1.07
C SER A 48 -3.86 -12.10 0.92
N LEU A 49 -4.34 -10.86 0.79
CA LEU A 49 -5.76 -10.59 0.50
C LEU A 49 -6.13 -11.06 -0.91
N PHE A 50 -5.19 -10.97 -1.86
CA PHE A 50 -5.38 -11.44 -3.23
C PHE A 50 -5.32 -12.96 -3.33
N GLU A 51 -4.37 -13.59 -2.63
CA GLU A 51 -4.28 -15.04 -2.55
C GLU A 51 -5.54 -15.66 -1.92
N ALA A 52 -6.07 -15.02 -0.87
CA ALA A 52 -7.29 -15.48 -0.19
C ALA A 52 -8.60 -15.05 -0.86
N ASN A 53 -8.56 -14.24 -1.93
CA ASN A 53 -9.71 -13.64 -2.60
C ASN A 53 -10.64 -12.84 -1.65
N LYS A 54 -10.04 -12.05 -0.74
CA LYS A 54 -10.74 -11.27 0.30
C LYS A 54 -10.50 -9.77 0.22
N MET A 55 -10.00 -9.27 -0.90
CA MET A 55 -9.77 -7.84 -1.12
C MET A 55 -11.06 -7.02 -1.34
N LEU A 56 -12.13 -7.63 -1.88
CA LEU A 56 -13.34 -6.90 -2.28
C LEU A 56 -14.00 -6.10 -1.14
N PRO A 57 -14.17 -6.66 0.08
CA PRO A 57 -14.72 -5.91 1.22
C PRO A 57 -13.89 -4.69 1.62
N TYR A 58 -12.56 -4.76 1.49
CA TYR A 58 -11.67 -3.62 1.75
C TYR A 58 -11.92 -2.50 0.75
N PHE A 59 -12.01 -2.82 -0.54
CA PHE A 59 -12.32 -1.83 -1.57
C PHE A 59 -13.74 -1.27 -1.45
N GLU A 60 -14.72 -2.06 -1.00
CA GLU A 60 -16.08 -1.59 -0.73
C GLU A 60 -16.09 -0.51 0.35
N ARG A 61 -15.41 -0.78 1.47
CA ARG A 61 -15.26 0.17 2.56
C ARG A 61 -14.54 1.45 2.11
N LEU A 62 -13.43 1.32 1.39
CA LEU A 62 -12.70 2.48 0.87
C LEU A 62 -13.56 3.33 -0.04
N ARG A 63 -14.33 2.74 -0.97
CA ARG A 63 -15.23 3.50 -1.84
C ARG A 63 -16.32 4.26 -1.07
N ALA A 64 -16.75 3.74 0.07
CA ALA A 64 -17.79 4.34 0.91
C ALA A 64 -17.24 5.45 1.82
N GLU A 65 -16.12 5.22 2.51
CA GLU A 65 -15.59 6.15 3.52
C GLU A 65 -14.51 7.09 2.97
N ALA A 66 -13.55 6.56 2.21
CA ALA A 66 -12.34 7.29 1.77
C ALA A 66 -11.87 6.80 0.39
N PRO A 67 -12.48 7.30 -0.71
CA PRO A 67 -12.20 6.78 -2.05
C PRO A 67 -10.76 7.02 -2.52
N VAL A 68 -10.11 8.04 -1.95
CA VAL A 68 -8.69 8.35 -2.08
C VAL A 68 -8.09 8.25 -0.67
N ASN A 69 -7.45 7.12 -0.36
CA ASN A 69 -6.89 6.83 0.96
C ASN A 69 -5.37 6.78 0.93
N TYR A 70 -4.72 7.38 1.92
CA TYR A 70 -3.27 7.30 2.09
C TYR A 70 -2.93 6.16 3.05
N CYS A 71 -2.11 5.22 2.59
CA CYS A 71 -1.56 4.14 3.40
C CYS A 71 -0.09 4.45 3.66
N GLU A 72 0.26 4.80 4.89
CA GLU A 72 1.63 5.17 5.28
C GLU A 72 2.50 3.92 5.50
N GLU A 73 1.93 2.90 6.14
CA GLU A 73 2.62 1.66 6.51
C GLU A 73 2.22 0.52 5.55
N SER A 74 3.10 0.19 4.60
CA SER A 74 2.94 -1.01 3.76
C SER A 74 4.28 -1.67 3.44
N GLN A 75 4.23 -2.94 3.03
CA GLN A 75 5.40 -3.68 2.57
C GLN A 75 6.11 -3.03 1.35
N PHE A 76 5.40 -2.18 0.61
CA PHE A 76 5.91 -1.47 -0.57
C PHE A 76 6.33 -0.02 -0.27
N GLY A 77 6.16 0.44 0.96
CA GLY A 77 6.27 1.86 1.35
C GLY A 77 4.94 2.61 1.26
N PRO A 78 4.94 3.92 1.54
CA PRO A 78 3.71 4.72 1.56
C PRO A 78 3.10 4.88 0.16
N TYR A 79 1.79 4.70 0.03
CA TYR A 79 1.09 4.83 -1.25
C TYR A 79 -0.34 5.35 -1.12
N TRP A 80 -0.90 5.81 -2.23
CA TRP A 80 -2.29 6.27 -2.32
C TRP A 80 -3.16 5.22 -3.01
N SER A 81 -4.26 4.83 -2.36
CA SER A 81 -5.30 3.97 -2.92
C SER A 81 -6.40 4.82 -3.54
N VAL A 82 -6.52 4.79 -4.87
CA VAL A 82 -7.62 5.40 -5.62
C VAL A 82 -8.60 4.31 -6.04
N THR A 83 -9.84 4.36 -5.53
CA THR A 83 -10.77 3.20 -5.58
C THR A 83 -12.05 3.43 -6.39
N LYS A 84 -12.36 4.68 -6.77
CA LYS A 84 -13.53 5.01 -7.60
C LYS A 84 -13.17 5.07 -9.08
N PHE A 85 -14.13 4.67 -9.91
CA PHE A 85 -13.96 4.65 -11.36
C PHE A 85 -13.65 6.04 -11.94
N ASP A 86 -14.41 7.07 -11.57
CA ASP A 86 -14.21 8.43 -12.09
C ASP A 86 -12.85 9.01 -11.69
N ASP A 87 -12.40 8.71 -10.48
CA ASP A 87 -11.10 9.15 -9.97
C ASP A 87 -9.95 8.44 -10.69
N ILE A 88 -10.07 7.13 -10.92
CA ILE A 88 -9.10 6.36 -11.72
C ILE A 88 -9.03 6.91 -13.14
N LYS A 89 -10.18 7.19 -13.77
CA LYS A 89 -10.24 7.77 -15.11
C LYS A 89 -9.57 9.15 -15.17
N TYR A 90 -9.74 9.95 -14.11
CA TYR A 90 -9.06 11.24 -14.00
C TYR A 90 -7.55 11.06 -13.93
N VAL A 91 -7.05 10.18 -13.04
CA VAL A 91 -5.62 9.91 -12.87
C VAL A 91 -4.99 9.40 -14.16
N ASP A 92 -5.63 8.44 -14.82
CA ASP A 92 -5.16 7.83 -16.08
C ASP A 92 -5.14 8.84 -17.24
N GLY A 93 -6.07 9.80 -17.26
CA GLY A 93 -6.15 10.85 -18.27
C GLY A 93 -5.26 12.07 -18.03
N HIS A 94 -4.50 12.12 -16.92
CA HIS A 94 -3.64 13.27 -16.56
C HIS A 94 -2.18 12.83 -16.37
N GLU A 95 -1.57 12.26 -17.41
CA GLU A 95 -0.21 11.69 -17.40
C GLU A 95 0.88 12.72 -17.04
N LYS A 96 0.61 14.02 -17.26
CA LYS A 96 1.51 15.12 -16.88
C LYS A 96 1.53 15.38 -15.38
N LEU A 97 0.43 15.07 -14.68
CA LEU A 97 0.33 15.16 -13.22
C LEU A 97 0.71 13.83 -12.57
N PHE A 98 0.33 12.71 -13.20
CA PHE A 98 0.57 11.36 -12.72
C PHE A 98 1.45 10.61 -13.73
N SER A 99 2.76 10.66 -13.52
CA SER A 99 3.74 10.10 -14.44
C SER A 99 3.81 8.57 -14.33
N SER A 100 3.78 7.89 -15.47
CA SER A 100 4.08 6.45 -15.58
C SER A 100 5.56 6.17 -15.89
N ASP A 101 6.43 7.19 -15.86
CA ASP A 101 7.86 7.05 -16.12
C ASP A 101 8.50 6.17 -15.02
N SER A 102 9.32 5.20 -15.43
CA SER A 102 10.07 4.36 -14.51
C SER A 102 10.98 5.18 -13.58
N ARG A 103 11.38 6.38 -14.00
CA ARG A 103 12.18 7.33 -13.21
C ARG A 103 11.41 7.99 -12.07
N HIS A 104 10.08 7.95 -12.09
CA HIS A 104 9.22 8.56 -11.07
C HIS A 104 8.39 7.52 -10.29
N GLY A 105 8.81 6.25 -10.31
CA GLY A 105 8.15 5.15 -9.61
C GLY A 105 7.46 4.14 -10.54
N GLY A 106 7.21 4.51 -11.81
CA GLY A 106 6.62 3.62 -12.82
C GLY A 106 5.30 2.95 -12.41
N ILE A 107 4.90 1.89 -13.12
CA ILE A 107 3.67 1.13 -12.85
C ILE A 107 3.91 0.05 -11.76
N ARG A 108 5.05 0.10 -11.05
CA ARG A 108 5.48 -0.99 -10.16
C ARG A 108 5.49 -0.52 -8.71
N LEU A 109 4.74 -1.20 -7.85
CA LEU A 109 4.91 -1.11 -6.41
C LEU A 109 6.26 -1.76 -6.05
N GLY A 110 7.23 -0.95 -5.60
CA GLY A 110 8.55 -1.41 -5.13
C GLY A 110 9.69 -1.44 -6.17
N GLY A 111 9.66 -0.62 -7.21
CA GLY A 111 10.79 -0.48 -8.15
C GLY A 111 11.55 0.84 -7.95
N GLN A 112 12.85 0.79 -7.64
CA GLN A 112 13.70 1.98 -7.75
C GLN A 112 13.95 2.29 -9.23
N ALA A 113 13.83 3.55 -9.61
CA ALA A 113 14.45 4.07 -10.81
C ALA A 113 15.97 3.90 -10.68
N GLN A 114 16.59 3.17 -11.64
CA GLN A 114 18.04 3.19 -11.80
C GLN A 114 18.47 4.47 -12.52
#